data_AF-A0A944U7C0-F1
#
_entry.id   AF-A0A944U7C0-F1
#
_cell.length_a   1.000
_cell.length_b   1.000
_cell.length_c   1.000
_cell.angle_alpha   90.00
_cell.angle_beta   90.00
_cell.angle_gamma   90.00
#
_symmetry.space_group_name_H-M   'P 1'
#
loop_
_entity.id
_entity.type
_entity.pdbx_description
1 polymer ?
#
loop_
_entity_poly.entity_id
_entity_poly.type
_entity_poly.pdbx_seq_one_letter_code
_entity_poly.pdbx_strand_id
1 'polypeptide(L)'
;MSLRLPFLCFSALLSALLICPLADAESPSTDLSEYVTRAEAALFLLRHKEPPIPEISNDGMYPDILEDEWYTKFVLAGIEMGMWEPDPFSKRVHPHKPITRGEYLYMMSAAFNIRRGGSYAYTDIEPDHPLRDTAGIAAKYKLFFDEDNPLLLRIDHPISHEDASKTYYTFLANEKSSPSQTFVLQRRLNVSGTDASGIRSGHSTLSTYMTIMSRTFIKRTLQNSLQNQSSFSERIQNEVLAATNAERIKEGLPTLKANKSLQSSAQKHAKQMSSIGYFSHVTPDGLTYIDRIKASGYTDVDPVACGCQQVFSIQEGEAVRTEIRPNSIMYEENICSCKPKYALGENLARGQLTAEEVVKDWMESPGHRRNMLEPKFTELGIGIFRDMWVQNFGMFEVQY
;
A
#
# COMPACT_ATOMS: atom_id res chain seq x y z
N MET A 1 -28.11 72.75 8.31
CA MET A 1 -28.37 72.39 9.72
C MET A 1 -27.05 71.94 10.32
N SER A 2 -26.53 72.71 11.28
CA SER A 2 -25.31 72.44 12.04
C SER A 2 -25.48 71.25 12.99
N LEU A 3 -24.42 70.49 13.29
CA LEU A 3 -23.76 70.50 14.62
C LEU A 3 -22.54 69.57 14.70
N ARG A 4 -21.73 69.82 15.72
CA ARG A 4 -20.33 69.44 15.99
C ARG A 4 -20.17 68.04 16.62
N LEU A 5 -18.91 67.54 16.58
CA LEU A 5 -18.21 66.51 17.42
C LEU A 5 -18.58 66.53 18.95
N PRO A 6 -18.05 65.67 19.88
CA PRO A 6 -17.03 64.57 19.85
C PRO A 6 -17.32 63.36 20.83
N PHE A 7 -16.30 62.49 21.03
CA PHE A 7 -15.93 61.75 22.26
C PHE A 7 -16.07 60.21 22.32
N LEU A 8 -14.90 59.59 22.52
CA LEU A 8 -14.62 58.26 23.04
C LEU A 8 -15.22 58.04 24.44
N CYS A 9 -15.67 56.81 24.74
CA CYS A 9 -15.42 56.21 26.06
C CYS A 9 -15.50 54.68 26.01
N PHE A 10 -14.48 54.06 26.61
CA PHE A 10 -14.34 52.64 26.93
C PHE A 10 -15.46 52.13 27.84
N SER A 11 -15.96 50.91 27.62
CA SER A 11 -15.94 49.85 28.66
C SER A 11 -16.40 48.50 28.10
N ALA A 12 -15.69 47.47 28.52
CA ALA A 12 -15.88 46.07 28.19
C ALA A 12 -17.06 45.46 28.97
N LEU A 13 -17.74 44.46 28.38
CA LEU A 13 -18.06 43.20 29.07
C LEU A 13 -18.68 42.17 28.13
N LEU A 14 -18.05 40.99 28.15
CA LEU A 14 -18.47 39.67 27.67
C LEU A 14 -19.96 39.48 27.32
N SER A 15 -20.20 39.01 26.09
CA SER A 15 -21.28 38.05 25.82
C SER A 15 -20.76 36.96 24.88
N ALA A 16 -20.81 35.73 25.37
CA ALA A 16 -20.40 34.53 24.67
C ALA A 16 -21.32 34.29 23.46
N LEU A 17 -20.73 34.31 22.26
CA LEU A 17 -21.33 33.70 21.07
C LEU A 17 -20.74 32.30 20.93
N LEU A 18 -21.63 31.32 20.99
CA LEU A 18 -21.37 29.91 20.77
C LEU A 18 -20.58 29.71 19.48
N ILE A 19 -19.32 29.28 19.62
CA ILE A 19 -18.59 28.62 18.56
C ILE A 19 -19.13 27.20 18.51
N CYS A 20 -20.05 26.95 17.59
CA CYS A 20 -20.39 25.60 17.16
C CYS A 20 -19.12 25.02 16.53
N PRO A 21 -18.60 23.86 16.97
CA PRO A 21 -17.56 23.20 16.20
C PRO A 21 -18.23 22.71 14.92
N LEU A 22 -17.88 23.34 13.80
CA LEU A 22 -18.04 22.72 12.49
C LEU A 22 -17.39 21.35 12.62
N ALA A 23 -18.23 20.32 12.62
CA ALA A 23 -17.78 18.97 12.35
C ALA A 23 -16.98 19.05 11.06
N ASP A 24 -15.69 18.75 11.14
CA ASP A 24 -14.89 18.45 9.97
C ASP A 24 -15.66 17.35 9.24
N ALA A 25 -16.29 17.73 8.12
CA ALA A 25 -16.75 16.77 7.15
C ALA A 25 -15.47 16.07 6.68
N GLU A 26 -15.20 14.88 7.22
CA GLU A 26 -14.29 13.94 6.62
C GLU A 26 -14.67 13.85 5.15
N SER A 27 -13.87 14.46 4.28
CA SER A 27 -13.88 14.08 2.87
C SER A 27 -13.70 12.56 2.86
N PRO A 28 -14.58 11.78 2.22
CA PRO A 28 -14.35 10.34 2.15
C PRO A 28 -12.97 10.16 1.55
N SER A 29 -12.04 9.65 2.35
CA SER A 29 -10.74 9.21 1.87
C SER A 29 -11.07 8.18 0.81
N THR A 30 -10.96 8.55 -0.46
CA THR A 30 -11.21 7.65 -1.58
C THR A 30 -10.09 6.63 -1.50
N ASP A 31 -10.41 5.51 -0.88
CA ASP A 31 -9.48 4.42 -0.68
C ASP A 31 -9.15 3.85 -2.06
N LEU A 32 -8.00 4.24 -2.62
CA LEU A 32 -7.59 3.77 -3.94
C LEU A 32 -7.33 2.25 -3.98
N SER A 33 -7.29 1.56 -2.82
CA SER A 33 -7.25 0.09 -2.74
C SER A 33 -8.61 -0.58 -2.98
N GLU A 34 -9.71 0.18 -3.02
CA GLU A 34 -11.04 -0.35 -3.33
C GLU A 34 -11.22 -0.66 -4.82
N TYR A 35 -10.50 0.06 -5.69
CA TYR A 35 -10.68 0.03 -7.13
C TYR A 35 -9.60 -0.78 -7.85
N VAL A 36 -9.97 -1.37 -8.97
CA VAL A 36 -9.08 -2.18 -9.80
C VAL A 36 -8.07 -1.27 -10.49
N THR A 37 -6.80 -1.64 -10.39
CA THR A 37 -5.70 -0.99 -11.10
C THR A 37 -5.51 -1.54 -12.52
N ARG A 38 -4.78 -0.79 -13.36
CA ARG A 38 -4.43 -1.24 -14.72
C ARG A 38 -3.71 -2.60 -14.72
N ALA A 39 -2.78 -2.81 -13.79
CA ALA A 39 -2.08 -4.07 -13.58
C ALA A 39 -3.01 -5.22 -13.21
N GLU A 40 -3.90 -5.01 -12.24
CA GLU A 40 -4.86 -6.03 -11.78
C GLU A 40 -5.85 -6.38 -12.90
N ALA A 41 -6.35 -5.39 -13.63
CA ALA A 41 -7.24 -5.65 -14.76
C ALA A 41 -6.54 -6.40 -15.90
N ALA A 42 -5.28 -6.08 -16.19
CA ALA A 42 -4.47 -6.81 -17.18
C ALA A 42 -4.27 -8.27 -16.77
N LEU A 43 -3.85 -8.52 -15.52
CA LEU A 43 -3.79 -9.87 -14.97
C LEU A 43 -5.14 -10.58 -15.10
N PHE A 44 -6.22 -9.95 -14.65
CA PHE A 44 -7.53 -10.56 -14.61
C PHE A 44 -8.03 -10.97 -16.00
N LEU A 45 -7.83 -10.13 -17.01
CA LEU A 45 -8.24 -10.39 -18.39
C LEU A 45 -7.32 -11.38 -19.13
N LEU A 46 -6.03 -11.44 -18.76
CA LEU A 46 -5.02 -12.21 -19.51
C LEU A 46 -4.59 -13.52 -18.83
N ARG A 47 -4.91 -13.73 -17.54
CA ARG A 47 -4.44 -14.89 -16.74
C ARG A 47 -4.73 -16.24 -17.37
N HIS A 48 -5.84 -16.37 -18.10
CA HIS A 48 -6.29 -17.62 -18.73
C HIS A 48 -6.21 -17.56 -20.25
N LYS A 49 -5.33 -16.69 -20.80
CA LYS A 49 -5.10 -16.63 -22.24
C LYS A 49 -4.39 -17.90 -22.71
N GLU A 50 -4.77 -18.37 -23.90
CA GLU A 50 -4.13 -19.49 -24.58
C GLU A 50 -3.53 -19.00 -25.90
N PRO A 51 -2.20 -19.09 -26.11
CA PRO A 51 -1.20 -19.59 -25.16
C PRO A 51 -1.01 -18.66 -23.93
N PRO A 52 -0.47 -19.16 -22.81
CA PRO A 52 -0.13 -18.34 -21.65
C PRO A 52 0.83 -17.21 -22.01
N ILE A 53 0.68 -16.06 -21.32
CA ILE A 53 1.61 -14.94 -21.48
C ILE A 53 3.02 -15.41 -21.07
N PRO A 54 4.03 -15.30 -21.96
CA PRO A 54 5.39 -15.66 -21.62
C PRO A 54 5.95 -14.73 -20.53
N GLU A 55 7.07 -15.11 -19.90
CA GLU A 55 7.83 -14.14 -19.11
C GLU A 55 8.44 -13.12 -20.06
N ILE A 56 8.18 -11.84 -19.80
CA ILE A 56 8.65 -10.70 -20.59
C ILE A 56 9.38 -9.76 -19.63
N SER A 57 10.62 -9.40 -19.96
CA SER A 57 11.38 -8.40 -19.21
C SER A 57 11.11 -7.01 -19.77
N ASN A 58 11.12 -6.01 -18.89
CA ASN A 58 10.95 -4.62 -19.29
C ASN A 58 12.25 -4.05 -19.90
N ASP A 59 13.43 -4.60 -19.54
CA ASP A 59 14.76 -4.14 -19.93
C ASP A 59 14.95 -2.62 -19.74
N GLY A 60 14.25 -2.04 -18.77
CA GLY A 60 14.21 -0.60 -18.51
C GLY A 60 13.50 0.26 -19.58
N MET A 61 12.73 -0.34 -20.49
CA MET A 61 11.99 0.37 -21.55
C MET A 61 10.92 1.32 -20.99
N TYR A 62 10.18 0.87 -19.97
CA TYR A 62 9.14 1.64 -19.29
C TYR A 62 9.58 1.98 -17.86
N PRO A 63 9.81 3.27 -17.52
CA PRO A 63 10.45 3.65 -16.25
C PRO A 63 9.66 3.32 -14.97
N ASP A 64 8.37 3.05 -15.09
CA ASP A 64 7.46 2.75 -13.97
C ASP A 64 6.92 1.32 -13.99
N ILE A 65 7.52 0.45 -14.81
CA ILE A 65 7.36 -1.00 -14.74
C ILE A 65 8.64 -1.56 -14.13
N LEU A 66 8.53 -2.17 -12.96
CA LEU A 66 9.68 -2.76 -12.29
C LEU A 66 9.96 -4.17 -12.86
N GLU A 67 11.22 -4.57 -12.88
CA GLU A 67 11.58 -5.97 -13.19
C GLU A 67 11.09 -6.89 -12.07
N ASP A 68 10.82 -8.15 -12.42
CA ASP A 68 10.48 -9.24 -11.48
C ASP A 68 9.20 -9.03 -10.64
N GLU A 69 8.37 -8.04 -10.98
CA GLU A 69 7.06 -7.83 -10.37
C GLU A 69 5.98 -8.71 -11.01
N TRP A 70 4.99 -9.14 -10.21
CA TRP A 70 3.94 -10.06 -10.64
C TRP A 70 3.14 -9.53 -11.85
N TYR A 71 3.03 -8.21 -11.98
CA TYR A 71 2.25 -7.55 -13.03
C TYR A 71 3.05 -7.32 -14.31
N THR A 72 4.38 -7.41 -14.27
CA THR A 72 5.26 -6.97 -15.36
C THR A 72 4.92 -7.63 -16.68
N LYS A 73 4.86 -8.95 -16.73
CA LYS A 73 4.49 -9.68 -17.96
C LYS A 73 3.09 -9.34 -18.48
N PHE A 74 2.13 -9.10 -17.59
CA PHE A 74 0.75 -8.80 -17.99
C PHE A 74 0.61 -7.37 -18.52
N VAL A 75 1.32 -6.43 -17.90
CA VAL A 75 1.34 -5.03 -18.33
C VAL A 75 2.08 -4.91 -19.67
N LEU A 76 3.23 -5.57 -19.83
CA LEU A 76 3.96 -5.57 -21.10
C LEU A 76 3.14 -6.22 -22.23
N ALA A 77 2.52 -7.38 -21.96
CA ALA A 77 1.61 -8.01 -22.92
C ALA A 77 0.40 -7.12 -23.25
N GLY A 78 -0.11 -6.37 -22.27
CA GLY A 78 -1.21 -5.41 -22.49
C GLY A 78 -0.82 -4.28 -23.44
N ILE A 79 0.42 -3.80 -23.39
CA ILE A 79 0.94 -2.81 -24.35
C ILE A 79 0.99 -3.41 -25.76
N GLU A 80 1.53 -4.62 -25.91
CA GLU A 80 1.59 -5.31 -27.21
C GLU A 80 0.19 -5.57 -27.80
N MET A 81 -0.79 -5.83 -26.95
CA MET A 81 -2.18 -6.06 -27.33
C MET A 81 -2.99 -4.77 -27.54
N GLY A 82 -2.39 -3.60 -27.31
CA GLY A 82 -3.08 -2.31 -27.45
C GLY A 82 -4.18 -2.09 -26.42
N MET A 83 -4.04 -2.65 -25.22
CA MET A 83 -4.97 -2.44 -24.10
C MET A 83 -4.86 -1.02 -23.53
N TRP A 84 -3.75 -0.33 -23.74
CA TRP A 84 -3.50 1.08 -23.45
C TRP A 84 -2.22 1.53 -24.17
N GLU A 85 -1.95 2.84 -24.19
CA GLU A 85 -0.70 3.39 -24.73
C GLU A 85 0.14 4.01 -23.59
N PRO A 86 1.46 3.76 -23.56
CA PRO A 86 2.37 4.48 -22.67
C PRO A 86 2.36 5.98 -22.98
N ASP A 87 2.60 6.82 -21.97
CA ASP A 87 2.72 8.26 -22.18
C ASP A 87 3.82 8.55 -23.22
N PRO A 88 3.53 9.33 -24.28
CA PRO A 88 4.43 9.46 -25.42
C PRO A 88 5.79 10.07 -25.04
N PHE A 89 5.83 10.91 -23.99
CA PHE A 89 7.01 11.64 -23.57
C PHE A 89 7.79 10.92 -22.46
N SER A 90 7.12 10.60 -21.36
CA SER A 90 7.72 9.99 -20.16
C SER A 90 7.85 8.49 -20.26
N LYS A 91 7.20 7.85 -21.26
CA LYS A 91 7.09 6.39 -21.40
C LYS A 91 6.44 5.71 -20.20
N ARG A 92 5.75 6.45 -19.34
CA ARG A 92 5.08 5.89 -18.15
C ARG A 92 3.79 5.19 -18.53
N VAL A 93 3.53 4.06 -17.88
CA VAL A 93 2.37 3.21 -18.12
C VAL A 93 1.38 3.27 -16.96
N HIS A 94 1.81 3.73 -15.79
CA HIS A 94 1.06 3.82 -14.54
C HIS A 94 0.32 2.52 -14.18
N PRO A 95 1.03 1.39 -13.94
CA PRO A 95 0.40 0.09 -13.67
C PRO A 95 -0.58 0.11 -12.49
N HIS A 96 -0.31 0.95 -11.48
CA HIS A 96 -1.06 1.00 -10.22
C HIS A 96 -2.19 2.04 -10.22
N LYS A 97 -2.41 2.74 -11.34
CA LYS A 97 -3.51 3.70 -11.46
C LYS A 97 -4.83 2.93 -11.46
N PRO A 98 -5.81 3.28 -10.60
CA PRO A 98 -7.17 2.82 -10.74
C PRO A 98 -7.73 3.16 -12.12
N ILE A 99 -8.50 2.24 -12.68
CA ILE A 99 -9.09 2.40 -14.00
C ILE A 99 -10.59 2.66 -13.93
N THR A 100 -11.11 3.35 -14.93
CA THR A 100 -12.54 3.60 -15.09
C THR A 100 -13.25 2.43 -15.76
N ARG A 101 -14.59 2.42 -15.71
CA ARG A 101 -15.42 1.46 -16.47
C ARG A 101 -15.11 1.52 -17.97
N GLY A 102 -14.94 2.71 -18.53
CA GLY A 102 -14.54 2.89 -19.94
C GLY A 102 -13.17 2.32 -20.24
N GLU A 103 -12.16 2.57 -19.39
CA GLU A 103 -10.81 2.02 -19.55
C GLU A 103 -10.85 0.47 -19.46
N TYR A 104 -11.65 -0.10 -18.55
CA TYR A 104 -11.83 -1.55 -18.46
C TYR A 104 -12.49 -2.16 -19.70
N LEU A 105 -13.52 -1.52 -20.26
CA LEU A 105 -14.15 -1.95 -21.52
C LEU A 105 -13.16 -1.86 -22.70
N TYR A 106 -12.35 -0.81 -22.75
CA TYR A 106 -11.29 -0.66 -23.73
C TYR A 106 -10.30 -1.81 -23.64
N MET A 107 -9.78 -2.08 -22.44
CA MET A 107 -8.87 -3.19 -22.16
C MET A 107 -9.47 -4.55 -22.54
N MET A 108 -10.73 -4.79 -22.19
CA MET A 108 -11.46 -6.01 -22.55
C MET A 108 -11.63 -6.14 -24.06
N SER A 109 -11.87 -5.03 -24.77
CA SER A 109 -11.99 -5.04 -26.23
C SER A 109 -10.70 -5.49 -26.92
N ALA A 110 -9.56 -5.04 -26.42
CA ALA A 110 -8.25 -5.46 -26.90
C ALA A 110 -7.95 -6.93 -26.55
N ALA A 111 -8.19 -7.34 -25.31
CA ALA A 111 -7.91 -8.70 -24.83
C ALA A 111 -8.69 -9.78 -25.61
N PHE A 112 -9.97 -9.50 -25.92
CA PHE A 112 -10.89 -10.44 -26.57
C PHE A 112 -11.21 -10.11 -28.03
N ASN A 113 -10.49 -9.14 -28.63
CA ASN A 113 -10.72 -8.68 -30.00
C ASN A 113 -12.19 -8.29 -30.29
N ILE A 114 -12.81 -7.59 -29.34
CA ILE A 114 -14.19 -7.12 -29.45
C ILE A 114 -14.19 -5.84 -30.29
N ARG A 115 -14.99 -5.83 -31.35
CA ARG A 115 -15.18 -4.62 -32.17
C ARG A 115 -15.80 -3.49 -31.31
N ARG A 116 -15.08 -2.38 -31.19
CA ARG A 116 -15.58 -1.13 -30.60
C ARG A 116 -16.58 -0.43 -31.51
N GLY A 117 -17.39 0.44 -30.92
CA GLY A 117 -18.52 1.14 -31.52
C GLY A 117 -19.84 0.43 -31.26
N GLY A 118 -20.85 0.75 -32.06
CA GLY A 118 -22.22 0.24 -31.91
C GLY A 118 -23.16 1.25 -31.27
N SER A 119 -24.46 1.01 -31.43
CA SER A 119 -25.51 1.85 -30.86
C SER A 119 -25.71 1.54 -29.38
N TYR A 120 -25.89 2.58 -28.57
CA TYR A 120 -26.24 2.50 -27.16
C TYR A 120 -27.25 3.60 -26.81
N ALA A 121 -27.93 3.45 -25.68
CA ALA A 121 -28.95 4.39 -25.21
C ALA A 121 -28.50 5.23 -23.99
N TYR A 122 -27.25 5.07 -23.55
CA TYR A 122 -26.68 5.82 -22.42
C TYR A 122 -26.73 7.33 -22.65
N THR A 123 -27.17 8.07 -21.63
CA THR A 123 -27.38 9.52 -21.69
C THR A 123 -26.25 10.33 -21.07
N ASP A 124 -25.31 9.68 -20.39
CA ASP A 124 -24.24 10.28 -19.60
C ASP A 124 -22.86 10.24 -20.28
N ILE A 125 -22.83 10.00 -21.58
CA ILE A 125 -21.58 9.91 -22.36
C ILE A 125 -21.57 11.04 -23.37
N GLU A 126 -20.65 11.97 -23.17
CA GLU A 126 -20.49 13.11 -24.07
C GLU A 126 -20.10 12.67 -25.49
N PRO A 127 -20.56 13.38 -26.54
CA PRO A 127 -20.29 12.99 -27.93
C PRO A 127 -18.81 12.90 -28.31
N ASP A 128 -17.95 13.69 -27.68
CA ASP A 128 -16.51 13.78 -27.90
C ASP A 128 -15.68 13.00 -26.86
N HIS A 129 -16.33 12.25 -25.96
CA HIS A 129 -15.65 11.48 -24.94
C HIS A 129 -14.67 10.46 -25.57
N PRO A 130 -13.40 10.39 -25.12
CA PRO A 130 -12.36 9.60 -25.81
C PRO A 130 -12.64 8.10 -25.83
N LEU A 131 -13.32 7.58 -24.81
CA LEU A 131 -13.69 6.16 -24.69
C LEU A 131 -15.13 5.88 -25.15
N ARG A 132 -15.78 6.82 -25.84
CA ARG A 132 -17.18 6.71 -26.27
C ARG A 132 -17.44 5.45 -27.12
N ASP A 133 -16.49 5.05 -27.95
CA ASP A 133 -16.61 3.87 -28.79
C ASP A 133 -16.67 2.55 -27.99
N THR A 134 -16.23 2.54 -26.73
CA THR A 134 -16.35 1.37 -25.85
C THR A 134 -17.77 1.16 -25.31
N ALA A 135 -18.60 2.19 -25.28
CA ALA A 135 -19.93 2.14 -24.65
C ALA A 135 -20.87 1.13 -25.33
N GLY A 136 -20.75 0.95 -26.65
CA GLY A 136 -21.53 -0.05 -27.37
C GLY A 136 -21.24 -1.49 -26.93
N ILE A 137 -20.05 -1.76 -26.37
CA ILE A 137 -19.70 -3.07 -25.78
C ILE A 137 -20.57 -3.32 -24.54
N ALA A 138 -20.68 -2.33 -23.66
CA ALA A 138 -21.52 -2.46 -22.46
C ALA A 138 -22.99 -2.69 -22.82
N ALA A 139 -23.51 -1.96 -23.82
CA ALA A 139 -24.87 -2.14 -24.30
C ALA A 139 -25.08 -3.53 -24.93
N LYS A 140 -24.16 -3.99 -25.78
CA LYS A 140 -24.23 -5.30 -26.46
C LYS A 140 -24.28 -6.46 -25.47
N TYR A 141 -23.44 -6.41 -24.43
CA TYR A 141 -23.26 -7.50 -23.47
C TYR A 141 -23.99 -7.29 -22.14
N LYS A 142 -24.78 -6.22 -22.01
CA LYS A 142 -25.49 -5.83 -20.79
C LYS A 142 -24.57 -5.71 -19.56
N LEU A 143 -23.43 -5.05 -19.76
CA LEU A 143 -22.42 -4.84 -18.72
C LEU A 143 -22.75 -3.58 -17.91
N PHE A 144 -22.34 -3.55 -16.64
CA PHE A 144 -22.60 -2.44 -15.72
C PHE A 144 -24.08 -2.03 -15.62
N PHE A 145 -24.99 -3.00 -15.80
CA PHE A 145 -26.42 -2.73 -15.77
C PHE A 145 -26.87 -2.33 -14.36
N ASP A 146 -27.48 -1.16 -14.26
CA ASP A 146 -28.11 -0.61 -13.05
C ASP A 146 -29.63 -0.59 -13.29
N GLU A 147 -30.39 -1.36 -12.50
CA GLU A 147 -31.84 -1.47 -12.62
C GLU A 147 -32.55 -0.13 -12.33
N ASP A 148 -32.02 0.64 -11.39
CA ASP A 148 -32.58 1.93 -11.00
C ASP A 148 -32.25 2.99 -12.04
N ASN A 149 -31.11 2.87 -12.73
CA ASN A 149 -30.61 3.84 -13.70
C ASN A 149 -30.10 3.20 -15.00
N PRO A 150 -30.98 2.56 -15.81
CA PRO A 150 -30.56 1.74 -16.95
C PRO A 150 -29.94 2.53 -18.11
N LEU A 151 -30.05 3.86 -18.09
CA LEU A 151 -29.49 4.77 -19.10
C LEU A 151 -28.15 5.40 -18.67
N LEU A 152 -27.58 5.00 -17.53
CA LEU A 152 -26.31 5.54 -17.05
C LEU A 152 -25.22 4.46 -17.08
N LEU A 153 -24.17 4.65 -17.89
CA LEU A 153 -23.01 3.76 -17.88
C LEU A 153 -22.01 4.14 -16.77
N ARG A 154 -21.91 5.44 -16.50
CA ARG A 154 -20.91 6.11 -15.67
C ARG A 154 -19.51 5.77 -16.14
N ILE A 155 -19.21 6.14 -17.38
CA ILE A 155 -18.01 5.69 -18.10
C ILE A 155 -16.70 6.04 -17.37
N ASP A 156 -16.64 7.18 -16.68
CA ASP A 156 -15.48 7.64 -15.91
C ASP A 156 -15.44 7.15 -14.46
N HIS A 157 -16.46 6.39 -14.03
CA HIS A 157 -16.48 5.88 -12.67
C HIS A 157 -15.37 4.82 -12.48
N PRO A 158 -14.56 4.91 -11.41
CA PRO A 158 -13.60 3.86 -11.05
C PRO A 158 -14.29 2.51 -10.90
N ILE A 159 -13.68 1.45 -11.41
CA ILE A 159 -14.27 0.10 -11.33
C ILE A 159 -13.83 -0.60 -10.04
N SER A 160 -14.78 -1.17 -9.30
CA SER A 160 -14.48 -2.03 -8.15
C SER A 160 -14.11 -3.44 -8.59
N HIS A 161 -13.46 -4.20 -7.72
CA HIS A 161 -13.15 -5.61 -7.97
C HIS A 161 -14.40 -6.46 -8.23
N GLU A 162 -15.50 -6.15 -7.54
CA GLU A 162 -16.78 -6.81 -7.73
C GLU A 162 -17.38 -6.50 -9.11
N ASP A 163 -17.39 -5.22 -9.51
CA ASP A 163 -17.90 -4.79 -10.82
C ASP A 163 -17.08 -5.39 -11.97
N ALA A 164 -15.75 -5.45 -11.84
CA ALA A 164 -14.87 -6.09 -12.81
C ALA A 164 -15.17 -7.59 -12.95
N SER A 165 -15.32 -8.29 -11.83
CA SER A 165 -15.67 -9.72 -11.80
C SER A 165 -17.03 -9.98 -12.45
N LYS A 166 -18.09 -9.25 -12.02
CA LYS A 166 -19.43 -9.35 -12.61
C LYS A 166 -19.42 -9.09 -14.11
N THR A 167 -18.71 -8.05 -14.54
CA THR A 167 -18.59 -7.68 -15.95
C THR A 167 -17.97 -8.81 -16.79
N TYR A 168 -16.86 -9.37 -16.32
CA TYR A 168 -16.18 -10.45 -17.00
C TYR A 168 -17.03 -11.71 -17.14
N TYR A 169 -17.69 -12.15 -16.05
CA TYR A 169 -18.55 -13.33 -16.10
C TYR A 169 -19.81 -13.11 -16.96
N THR A 170 -20.41 -11.93 -16.89
CA THR A 170 -21.55 -11.58 -17.77
C THR A 170 -21.12 -11.58 -19.23
N PHE A 171 -19.94 -11.04 -19.57
CA PHE A 171 -19.39 -11.11 -20.91
C PHE A 171 -19.25 -12.56 -21.38
N LEU A 172 -18.58 -13.43 -20.60
CA LEU A 172 -18.39 -14.84 -20.95
C LEU A 172 -19.72 -15.59 -21.14
N ALA A 173 -20.72 -15.32 -20.30
CA ALA A 173 -22.04 -15.95 -20.40
C ALA A 173 -22.77 -15.58 -21.70
N ASN A 174 -22.57 -14.35 -22.19
CA ASN A 174 -23.20 -13.86 -23.42
C ASN A 174 -22.44 -14.31 -24.69
N GLU A 175 -21.13 -14.59 -24.60
CA GLU A 175 -20.31 -14.85 -25.80
C GLU A 175 -20.55 -16.24 -26.42
N LYS A 176 -21.21 -17.19 -25.71
CA LYS A 176 -21.71 -18.52 -26.15
C LYS A 176 -20.83 -19.41 -27.08
N SER A 177 -19.63 -18.99 -27.44
CA SER A 177 -18.71 -19.68 -28.35
C SER A 177 -17.28 -19.17 -28.14
N SER A 178 -16.63 -19.58 -27.05
CA SER A 178 -15.16 -19.61 -26.99
C SER A 178 -14.72 -20.95 -26.36
N PRO A 179 -13.99 -21.82 -27.09
CA PRO A 179 -13.78 -23.23 -26.70
C PRO A 179 -12.86 -23.51 -25.51
N SER A 180 -12.43 -22.53 -24.70
CA SER A 180 -11.35 -22.76 -23.71
C SER A 180 -11.67 -22.42 -22.26
N GLN A 181 -12.92 -22.12 -21.86
CA GLN A 181 -13.19 -21.66 -20.48
C GLN A 181 -14.40 -22.30 -19.75
N THR A 182 -14.76 -23.54 -20.06
CA THR A 182 -15.98 -24.17 -19.48
C THR A 182 -15.84 -24.78 -18.07
N PHE A 183 -14.70 -24.69 -17.35
CA PHE A 183 -14.46 -25.61 -16.21
C PHE A 183 -14.42 -25.08 -14.77
N VAL A 184 -14.75 -23.81 -14.46
CA VAL A 184 -14.55 -23.30 -13.08
C VAL A 184 -15.83 -23.06 -12.27
N LEU A 185 -17.01 -22.96 -12.89
CA LEU A 185 -18.22 -22.50 -12.18
C LEU A 185 -19.00 -23.56 -11.38
N GLN A 186 -18.67 -24.85 -11.46
CA GLN A 186 -19.45 -25.88 -10.75
C GLN A 186 -19.00 -26.18 -9.31
N ARG A 187 -17.88 -25.62 -8.82
CA ARG A 187 -17.31 -26.04 -7.52
C ARG A 187 -17.51 -25.07 -6.34
N ARG A 188 -18.03 -23.85 -6.52
CA ARG A 188 -18.12 -22.85 -5.42
C ARG A 188 -19.50 -22.39 -4.97
N LEU A 189 -20.59 -22.98 -5.48
CA LEU A 189 -21.96 -22.60 -5.04
C LEU A 189 -22.70 -23.67 -4.21
N ASN A 190 -22.07 -24.79 -3.87
CA ASN A 190 -22.62 -25.71 -2.86
C ASN A 190 -22.01 -25.44 -1.47
N VAL A 191 -22.44 -24.35 -0.84
CA VAL A 191 -22.46 -24.27 0.63
C VAL A 191 -23.91 -24.49 1.05
N SER A 192 -24.28 -25.77 1.14
CA SER A 192 -25.52 -26.18 1.81
C SER A 192 -25.36 -25.95 3.31
N GLY A 193 -26.18 -25.07 3.85
CA GLY A 193 -26.28 -24.87 5.29
C GLY A 193 -26.89 -26.08 5.99
N THR A 194 -26.32 -26.43 7.14
CA THR A 194 -26.96 -27.11 8.28
C THR A 194 -26.05 -26.89 9.48
N ASP A 195 -26.47 -26.08 10.45
CA ASP A 195 -26.85 -26.59 11.77
C ASP A 195 -27.22 -25.47 12.73
N ALA A 196 -28.43 -25.59 13.26
CA ALA A 196 -29.03 -24.74 14.26
C ALA A 196 -29.02 -25.46 15.62
N SER A 197 -28.55 -24.76 16.66
CA SER A 197 -29.02 -24.86 18.06
C SER A 197 -28.26 -23.76 18.83
N GLY A 198 -28.84 -22.68 19.34
CA GLY A 198 -30.06 -22.54 20.11
C GLY A 198 -29.68 -22.41 21.60
N ILE A 199 -29.68 -21.19 22.16
CA ILE A 199 -29.99 -20.88 23.58
C ILE A 199 -30.28 -19.37 23.71
N ARG A 200 -31.30 -19.08 24.52
CA ARG A 200 -32.11 -17.86 24.65
C ARG A 200 -31.45 -16.68 25.38
N SER A 201 -32.05 -15.52 25.14
CA SER A 201 -31.93 -14.27 25.90
C SER A 201 -32.09 -14.41 27.40
N GLY A 202 -31.28 -13.66 28.16
CA GLY A 202 -31.52 -13.34 29.56
C GLY A 202 -30.96 -11.95 29.87
N HIS A 203 -31.85 -10.98 30.09
CA HIS A 203 -31.50 -9.74 30.77
C HIS A 203 -31.08 -10.08 32.20
N SER A 204 -29.90 -9.63 32.62
CA SER A 204 -29.58 -9.50 34.05
C SER A 204 -28.96 -8.13 34.32
N THR A 205 -29.60 -7.46 35.25
CA THR A 205 -29.25 -6.18 35.87
C THR A 205 -27.87 -6.26 36.54
N LEU A 206 -26.89 -5.50 36.05
CA LEU A 206 -25.63 -5.30 36.77
C LEU A 206 -25.75 -4.08 37.68
N SER A 207 -26.21 -4.34 38.90
CA SER A 207 -26.04 -3.44 40.04
C SER A 207 -24.61 -3.57 40.58
N THR A 208 -23.89 -2.46 40.51
CA THR A 208 -23.01 -1.93 41.56
C THR A 208 -22.03 -2.88 42.25
N TYR A 209 -20.75 -2.88 41.81
CA TYR A 209 -19.58 -2.94 42.70
C TYR A 209 -18.40 -2.22 42.01
N MET A 210 -18.22 -0.92 42.31
CA MET A 210 -16.96 -0.23 42.05
C MET A 210 -15.97 -0.60 43.16
N THR A 211 -15.18 -1.64 42.94
CA THR A 211 -13.99 -1.90 43.76
C THR A 211 -12.88 -0.97 43.27
N ILE A 212 -12.42 -0.06 44.12
CA ILE A 212 -11.34 0.88 43.82
C ILE A 212 -10.04 0.07 43.69
N MET A 213 -9.70 -0.33 42.46
CA MET A 213 -8.45 -1.01 42.17
C MET A 213 -7.29 0.01 42.27
N SER A 214 -6.22 -0.36 42.98
CA SER A 214 -5.03 0.49 43.11
C SER A 214 -4.44 0.83 41.73
N ARG A 215 -3.96 2.07 41.54
CA ARG A 215 -3.33 2.53 40.28
C ARG A 215 -2.22 1.58 39.79
N THR A 216 -1.50 0.94 40.70
CA THR A 216 -0.44 -0.03 40.37
C THR A 216 -1.02 -1.33 39.82
N PHE A 217 -2.15 -1.80 40.36
CA PHE A 217 -2.86 -2.97 39.83
C PHE A 217 -3.53 -2.65 38.50
N ILE A 218 -4.16 -1.48 38.36
CA ILE A 218 -4.72 -1.00 37.08
C ILE A 218 -3.61 -0.89 36.03
N LYS A 219 -2.45 -0.31 36.37
CA LYS A 219 -1.31 -0.16 35.46
C LYS A 219 -0.70 -1.50 35.07
N ARG A 220 -0.60 -2.46 36.00
CA ARG A 220 -0.06 -3.81 35.74
C ARG A 220 -1.06 -4.69 34.97
N THR A 221 -2.36 -4.54 35.22
CA THR A 221 -3.43 -5.21 34.47
C THR A 221 -3.64 -4.59 33.10
N LEU A 222 -3.51 -3.27 32.94
CA LEU A 222 -3.45 -2.60 31.64
C LEU A 222 -2.17 -2.99 30.90
N GLN A 223 -1.00 -3.01 31.55
CA GLN A 223 0.23 -3.46 30.90
C GLN A 223 0.14 -4.93 30.49
N ASN A 224 -0.40 -5.82 31.33
CA ASN A 224 -0.59 -7.22 30.96
C ASN A 224 -1.70 -7.41 29.91
N SER A 225 -2.77 -6.61 29.93
CA SER A 225 -3.83 -6.59 28.91
C SER A 225 -3.31 -6.07 27.56
N LEU A 226 -2.48 -5.02 27.59
CA LEU A 226 -1.82 -4.43 26.41
C LEU A 226 -0.64 -5.28 25.91
N GLN A 227 -0.01 -6.08 26.77
CA GLN A 227 1.08 -7.02 26.39
C GLN A 227 0.56 -8.36 25.88
N ASN A 228 -0.68 -8.76 26.20
CA ASN A 228 -1.23 -10.07 25.85
C ASN A 228 -2.28 -10.03 24.72
N GLN A 229 -2.41 -8.88 24.05
CA GLN A 229 -2.97 -8.78 22.71
C GLN A 229 -1.85 -8.32 21.78
N SER A 230 -1.06 -9.26 21.25
CA SER A 230 -0.31 -8.94 20.03
C SER A 230 -1.34 -8.48 19.00
N SER A 231 -1.15 -7.27 18.47
CA SER A 231 -2.04 -6.74 17.45
C SER A 231 -2.13 -7.76 16.31
N PHE A 232 -3.27 -7.87 15.63
CA PHE A 232 -3.41 -8.80 14.50
C PHE A 232 -2.23 -8.66 13.51
N SER A 233 -1.79 -7.42 13.26
CA SER A 233 -0.60 -7.08 12.46
C SER A 233 0.69 -7.72 12.99
N GLU A 234 0.95 -7.68 14.30
CA GLU A 234 2.15 -8.27 14.91
C GLU A 234 2.18 -9.80 14.79
N ARG A 235 1.02 -10.47 14.87
CA ARG A 235 0.96 -11.92 14.62
C ARG A 235 1.33 -12.26 13.19
N ILE A 236 0.75 -11.57 12.22
CA ILE A 236 1.06 -11.81 10.80
C ILE A 236 2.52 -11.46 10.48
N GLN A 237 3.07 -10.39 11.07
CA GLN A 237 4.49 -10.05 10.94
C GLN A 237 5.38 -11.19 11.46
N ASN A 238 5.04 -11.80 12.61
CA ASN A 238 5.77 -12.94 13.13
C ASN A 238 5.63 -14.19 12.25
N GLU A 239 4.47 -14.42 11.64
CA GLU A 239 4.26 -15.51 10.68
C GLU A 239 5.12 -15.34 9.43
N VAL A 240 5.17 -14.13 8.85
CA VAL A 240 6.04 -13.82 7.70
C VAL A 240 7.51 -14.02 8.05
N LEU A 241 7.95 -13.56 9.23
CA LEU A 241 9.33 -13.78 9.70
C LEU A 241 9.64 -15.27 9.85
N ALA A 242 8.71 -16.04 10.44
CA ALA A 242 8.89 -17.47 10.64
C ALA A 242 8.95 -18.23 9.30
N ALA A 243 8.06 -17.91 8.35
CA ALA A 243 8.05 -18.49 7.02
C ALA A 243 9.34 -18.15 6.24
N THR A 244 9.78 -16.89 6.29
CA THR A 244 11.05 -16.47 5.68
C THR A 244 12.24 -17.23 6.27
N ASN A 245 12.28 -17.41 7.59
CA ASN A 245 13.33 -18.17 8.27
C ASN A 245 13.27 -19.67 7.96
N ALA A 246 12.08 -20.24 7.74
CA ALA A 246 11.95 -21.62 7.31
C ALA A 246 12.60 -21.84 5.93
N GLU A 247 12.42 -20.90 4.99
CA GLU A 247 13.10 -20.94 3.69
C GLU A 247 14.62 -20.81 3.81
N ARG A 248 15.11 -19.90 4.66
CA ARG A 248 16.54 -19.75 4.92
C ARG A 248 17.17 -21.01 5.52
N ILE A 249 16.47 -21.69 6.44
CA ILE A 249 16.93 -22.94 7.05
C ILE A 249 17.05 -24.06 6.00
N LYS A 250 16.11 -24.15 5.04
CA LYS A 250 16.19 -25.14 3.94
C LYS A 250 17.46 -24.97 3.10
N GLU A 251 17.92 -23.73 2.95
CA GLU A 251 19.14 -23.37 2.21
C GLU A 251 20.40 -23.34 3.11
N GLY A 252 20.31 -23.75 4.37
CA GLY A 252 21.43 -23.78 5.32
C GLY A 252 21.90 -22.41 5.80
N LEU A 253 21.06 -21.37 5.67
CA LEU A 253 21.39 -19.99 6.07
C LEU A 253 20.96 -19.68 7.51
N PRO A 254 21.67 -18.75 8.19
CA PRO A 254 21.25 -18.24 9.50
C PRO A 254 19.89 -17.56 9.46
N THR A 255 19.14 -17.65 10.55
CA THR A 255 17.85 -16.98 10.70
C THR A 255 18.01 -15.47 10.90
N LEU A 256 17.04 -14.72 10.38
CA LEU A 256 16.90 -13.28 10.56
C LEU A 256 16.22 -12.98 11.89
N LYS A 257 16.63 -11.87 12.52
CA LYS A 257 16.02 -11.33 13.74
C LYS A 257 15.09 -10.17 13.41
N ALA A 258 13.96 -10.06 14.12
CA ALA A 258 13.07 -8.91 13.98
C ALA A 258 13.76 -7.61 14.43
N ASN A 259 13.70 -6.55 13.62
CA ASN A 259 14.22 -5.23 13.96
C ASN A 259 13.13 -4.15 13.85
N LYS A 260 12.95 -3.38 14.94
CA LYS A 260 11.86 -2.40 15.07
C LYS A 260 12.00 -1.19 14.16
N SER A 261 13.23 -0.74 13.87
CA SER A 261 13.45 0.40 12.98
C SER A 261 13.13 0.02 11.53
N LEU A 262 13.61 -1.13 11.07
CA LEU A 262 13.25 -1.70 9.76
C LEU A 262 11.73 -1.90 9.65
N GLN A 263 11.10 -2.42 10.70
CA GLN A 263 9.65 -2.63 10.77
C GLN A 263 8.88 -1.32 10.70
N SER A 264 9.35 -0.27 11.40
CA SER A 264 8.76 1.06 11.33
C SER A 264 8.83 1.64 9.93
N SER A 265 9.98 1.53 9.26
CA SER A 265 10.15 1.94 7.86
C SER A 265 9.19 1.18 6.93
N ALA A 266 9.14 -0.15 7.05
CA ALA A 266 8.30 -1.02 6.23
C ALA A 266 6.80 -0.70 6.44
N GLN A 267 6.36 -0.52 7.68
CA GLN A 267 4.97 -0.22 8.02
C GLN A 267 4.53 1.14 7.51
N LYS A 268 5.40 2.16 7.60
CA LYS A 268 5.13 3.50 7.04
C LYS A 268 5.00 3.43 5.53
N HIS A 269 5.88 2.70 4.86
CA HIS A 269 5.84 2.55 3.41
C HIS A 269 4.59 1.80 2.93
N ALA A 270 4.24 0.68 3.58
CA ALA A 270 3.01 -0.07 3.30
C ALA A 270 1.76 0.83 3.42
N LYS A 271 1.68 1.62 4.49
CA LYS A 271 0.59 2.57 4.70
C LYS A 271 0.58 3.65 3.62
N GLN A 272 1.73 4.20 3.27
CA GLN A 272 1.86 5.26 2.27
C GLN A 272 1.45 4.77 0.87
N MET A 273 1.94 3.60 0.45
CA MET A 273 1.57 2.95 -0.81
C MET A 273 0.06 2.75 -0.91
N SER A 274 -0.57 2.22 0.14
CA SER A 274 -2.02 2.04 0.18
C SER A 274 -2.78 3.38 0.18
N SER A 275 -2.33 4.37 0.95
CA SER A 275 -3.04 5.65 1.13
C SER A 275 -2.93 6.58 -0.08
N ILE A 276 -1.79 6.55 -0.79
CA ILE A 276 -1.53 7.39 -1.97
C ILE A 276 -1.88 6.66 -3.27
N GLY A 277 -2.03 5.33 -3.24
CA GLY A 277 -2.38 4.54 -4.42
C GLY A 277 -1.21 4.38 -5.39
N TYR A 278 -0.04 4.01 -4.87
CA TYR A 278 1.12 3.63 -5.68
C TYR A 278 1.75 2.37 -5.12
N PHE A 279 2.56 1.69 -5.93
CA PHE A 279 3.30 0.51 -5.49
C PHE A 279 4.69 0.52 -6.14
N SER A 280 5.69 0.91 -5.35
CA SER A 280 7.08 1.09 -5.81
C SER A 280 8.03 1.12 -4.62
N HIS A 281 9.28 0.68 -4.85
CA HIS A 281 10.38 0.85 -3.91
C HIS A 281 10.76 2.31 -3.65
N VAL A 282 10.37 3.21 -4.56
CA VAL A 282 10.62 4.65 -4.47
C VAL A 282 9.29 5.37 -4.29
N THR A 283 9.23 6.25 -3.31
CA THR A 283 8.02 7.03 -3.06
C THR A 283 7.79 8.06 -4.19
N PRO A 284 6.57 8.62 -4.36
CA PRO A 284 6.31 9.64 -5.39
C PRO A 284 7.16 10.92 -5.24
N ASP A 285 7.59 11.22 -4.02
CA ASP A 285 8.54 12.30 -3.68
C ASP A 285 10.02 11.92 -3.90
N GLY A 286 10.29 10.71 -4.39
CA GLY A 286 11.63 10.26 -4.80
C GLY A 286 12.46 9.58 -3.71
N LEU A 287 11.90 9.28 -2.53
CA LEU A 287 12.64 8.64 -1.44
C LEU A 287 12.79 7.14 -1.69
N THR A 288 14.01 6.65 -1.67
CA THR A 288 14.32 5.22 -1.81
C THR A 288 14.12 4.48 -0.49
N TYR A 289 14.11 3.14 -0.53
CA TYR A 289 14.06 2.32 0.69
C TYR A 289 15.25 2.59 1.63
N ILE A 290 16.42 2.97 1.08
CA ILE A 290 17.59 3.36 1.86
C ILE A 290 17.28 4.62 2.67
N ASP A 291 16.68 5.63 2.04
CA ASP A 291 16.35 6.90 2.70
C ASP A 291 15.30 6.69 3.80
N ARG A 292 14.27 5.88 3.52
CA ARG A 292 13.24 5.54 4.50
C ARG A 292 13.78 4.76 5.70
N ILE A 293 14.69 3.80 5.46
CA ILE A 293 15.34 3.03 6.52
C ILE A 293 16.26 3.91 7.36
N LYS A 294 17.05 4.81 6.74
CA LYS A 294 17.85 5.81 7.45
C LYS A 294 16.98 6.70 8.33
N ALA A 295 15.88 7.22 7.80
CA ALA A 295 14.92 8.05 8.54
C ALA A 295 14.20 7.32 9.69
N SER A 296 14.25 5.99 9.74
CA SER A 296 13.76 5.19 10.87
C SER A 296 14.77 5.08 12.03
N GLY A 297 16.00 5.58 11.82
CA GLY A 297 17.11 5.48 12.77
C GLY A 297 17.81 4.13 12.77
N TYR A 298 17.59 3.28 11.76
CA TYR A 298 18.24 1.96 11.69
C TYR A 298 19.77 2.05 11.53
N THR A 299 20.24 3.07 10.81
CA THR A 299 21.67 3.28 10.55
C THR A 299 22.31 4.30 11.49
N ASP A 300 21.56 4.79 12.49
CA ASP A 300 22.05 5.81 13.40
C ASP A 300 23.09 5.19 14.32
N VAL A 301 24.30 5.74 14.28
CA VAL A 301 25.39 5.34 15.16
C VAL A 301 25.22 6.09 16.47
N ASP A 302 25.11 5.38 17.59
CA ASP A 302 25.20 6.00 18.92
C ASP A 302 26.59 6.67 19.08
N PRO A 303 26.67 8.01 19.17
CA PRO A 303 27.94 8.73 19.22
C PRO A 303 28.76 8.41 20.48
N VAL A 304 28.08 8.09 21.59
CA VAL A 304 28.72 7.74 22.86
C VAL A 304 29.32 6.34 22.78
N ALA A 305 28.59 5.40 22.18
CA ALA A 305 29.10 4.05 21.94
C ALA A 305 30.26 4.04 20.93
N CYS A 306 30.19 4.88 19.88
CA CYS A 306 31.19 5.02 18.82
C CYS A 306 32.51 5.69 19.26
N GLY A 307 32.63 6.11 20.53
CA GLY A 307 33.84 6.76 21.05
C GLY A 307 34.09 8.14 20.40
N CYS A 308 33.04 8.83 19.95
CA CYS A 308 33.18 10.12 19.31
C CYS A 308 33.75 11.15 20.30
N GLN A 309 34.75 11.93 19.87
CA GLN A 309 35.26 13.06 20.63
C GLN A 309 34.61 14.34 20.12
N GLN A 310 34.11 15.15 21.07
CA GLN A 310 33.69 16.52 20.78
C GLN A 310 34.93 17.39 20.65
N VAL A 311 35.07 18.04 19.50
CA VAL A 311 36.21 18.90 19.19
C VAL A 311 35.72 20.34 19.08
N PHE A 312 36.34 21.25 19.85
CA PHE A 312 35.95 22.65 19.90
C PHE A 312 36.92 23.49 19.06
N SER A 313 36.42 24.15 18.01
CA SER A 313 37.18 25.15 17.25
C SER A 313 36.87 26.53 17.80
N ILE A 314 37.78 27.11 18.59
CA ILE A 314 37.65 28.47 19.09
C ILE A 314 38.41 29.41 18.15
N GLN A 315 37.70 30.37 17.55
CA GLN A 315 38.30 31.41 16.72
C GLN A 315 38.57 32.65 17.58
N GLU A 316 39.84 32.95 17.83
CA GLU A 316 40.27 34.19 18.49
C GLU A 316 41.10 35.02 17.49
N GLY A 317 40.48 36.05 16.91
CA GLY A 317 41.09 36.81 15.83
C GLY A 317 41.26 35.97 14.55
N GLU A 318 42.45 35.98 13.95
CA GLU A 318 42.77 35.14 12.77
C GLU A 318 43.23 33.70 13.14
N ALA A 319 43.37 33.39 14.44
CA ALA A 319 43.82 32.09 14.90
C ALA A 319 42.63 31.18 15.23
N VAL A 320 42.63 29.98 14.63
CA VAL A 320 41.73 28.88 15.00
C VAL A 320 42.50 27.94 15.93
N ARG A 321 42.02 27.75 17.17
CA ARG A 321 42.56 26.73 18.08
C ARG A 321 41.56 25.61 18.31
N THR A 322 42.07 24.39 18.39
CA THR A 322 41.29 23.19 18.69
C THR A 322 41.45 22.85 20.18
N GLU A 323 40.38 22.94 20.96
CA GLU A 323 40.35 22.54 22.37
C GLU A 323 39.47 21.29 22.55
N ILE A 324 39.74 20.50 23.60
CA ILE A 324 38.91 19.36 24.04
C ILE A 324 38.55 19.64 25.51
N ARG A 325 37.29 19.97 25.81
CA ARG A 325 36.82 20.20 27.20
C ARG A 325 35.47 19.50 27.48
N PRO A 326 35.24 18.99 28.69
CA PRO A 326 33.91 18.54 29.09
C PRO A 326 33.03 19.76 29.49
N ASN A 327 31.80 19.84 28.94
CA ASN A 327 30.69 20.72 29.37
C ASN A 327 30.65 22.21 28.91
N SER A 328 30.78 22.50 27.61
CA SER A 328 30.39 23.81 27.05
C SER A 328 29.53 23.68 25.79
N ILE A 329 28.40 24.39 25.74
CA ILE A 329 27.46 24.41 24.60
C ILE A 329 27.96 25.41 23.55
N MET A 330 28.41 24.94 22.39
CA MET A 330 28.43 25.61 21.07
C MET A 330 28.71 24.55 19.96
N TYR A 331 28.04 24.70 18.80
CA TYR A 331 27.88 23.74 17.67
C TYR A 331 29.16 23.06 17.10
N GLU A 332 29.07 21.95 16.37
CA GLU A 332 28.89 20.53 16.79
C GLU A 332 29.51 19.65 15.68
N GLU A 333 30.83 19.57 15.60
CA GLU A 333 31.49 18.53 14.79
C GLU A 333 32.00 17.43 15.71
N ASN A 334 31.30 16.29 15.71
CA ASN A 334 31.75 15.07 16.37
C ASN A 334 32.79 14.38 15.48
N ILE A 335 34.03 14.23 15.95
CA ILE A 335 35.01 13.37 15.29
C ILE A 335 34.80 11.95 15.82
N CYS A 336 34.13 11.13 15.02
CA CYS A 336 33.85 9.74 15.31
C CYS A 336 34.90 8.82 14.67
N SER A 337 35.41 7.83 15.42
CA SER A 337 36.41 6.87 14.90
C SER A 337 35.78 5.62 14.27
N CYS A 338 34.48 5.40 14.45
CA CYS A 338 33.83 4.20 13.93
C CYS A 338 33.37 4.34 12.48
N LYS A 339 33.39 3.22 11.74
CA LYS A 339 32.87 3.14 10.37
C LYS A 339 31.72 2.13 10.34
N PRO A 340 30.45 2.58 10.21
CA PRO A 340 29.33 1.67 10.12
C PRO A 340 29.37 0.90 8.79
N LYS A 341 29.19 -0.42 8.87
CA LYS A 341 28.96 -1.28 7.71
C LYS A 341 27.51 -1.73 7.72
N TYR A 342 26.84 -1.54 6.59
CA TYR A 342 25.46 -1.97 6.46
C TYR A 342 25.15 -2.57 5.09
N ALA A 343 24.14 -3.43 5.07
CA ALA A 343 23.51 -3.94 3.87
C ALA A 343 22.00 -3.80 4.03
N LEU A 344 21.30 -3.32 3.00
CA LEU A 344 19.86 -3.10 3.01
C LEU A 344 19.22 -3.71 1.78
N GLY A 345 18.01 -4.26 1.94
CA GLY A 345 17.18 -4.75 0.83
C GLY A 345 15.70 -4.55 1.13
N GLU A 346 14.86 -4.56 0.08
CA GLU A 346 13.42 -4.45 0.23
C GLU A 346 12.70 -5.43 -0.71
N ASN A 347 11.67 -6.11 -0.22
CA ASN A 347 10.69 -6.80 -1.06
C ASN A 347 9.32 -6.16 -0.84
N LEU A 348 8.55 -6.01 -1.91
CA LEU A 348 7.18 -5.53 -1.87
C LEU A 348 6.24 -6.63 -2.38
N ALA A 349 5.01 -6.65 -1.89
CA ALA A 349 3.94 -7.44 -2.51
C ALA A 349 2.59 -6.78 -2.26
N ARG A 350 1.61 -7.11 -3.11
CA ARG A 350 0.26 -6.59 -3.05
C ARG A 350 -0.77 -7.67 -3.38
N GLY A 351 -1.84 -7.75 -2.59
CA GLY A 351 -3.03 -8.55 -2.88
C GLY A 351 -3.07 -9.94 -2.25
N GLN A 352 -1.96 -10.42 -1.67
CA GLN A 352 -1.92 -11.70 -0.96
C GLN A 352 -2.75 -11.65 0.32
N LEU A 353 -3.39 -12.77 0.65
CA LEU A 353 -4.29 -12.87 1.79
C LEU A 353 -3.60 -13.43 3.04
N THR A 354 -2.46 -14.11 2.87
CA THR A 354 -1.78 -14.81 3.96
C THR A 354 -0.26 -14.66 3.93
N ALA A 355 0.38 -14.83 5.08
CA ALA A 355 1.83 -14.84 5.21
C ALA A 355 2.52 -15.95 4.38
N GLU A 356 1.88 -17.12 4.26
CA GLU A 356 2.41 -18.23 3.47
C GLU A 356 2.38 -17.92 1.97
N GLU A 357 1.26 -17.36 1.49
CA GLU A 357 1.09 -16.97 0.08
C GLU A 357 2.12 -15.91 -0.33
N VAL A 358 2.30 -14.85 0.46
CA VAL A 358 3.24 -13.78 0.12
C VAL A 358 4.69 -14.25 0.15
N VAL A 359 5.07 -15.09 1.11
CA VAL A 359 6.43 -15.65 1.18
C VAL A 359 6.70 -16.60 0.02
N LYS A 360 5.69 -17.39 -0.37
CA LYS A 360 5.78 -18.25 -1.55
C LYS A 360 5.98 -17.42 -2.83
N ASP A 361 5.18 -16.38 -3.03
CA ASP A 361 5.28 -15.51 -4.21
C ASP A 361 6.67 -14.83 -4.28
N TRP A 362 7.19 -14.34 -3.15
CA TRP A 362 8.56 -13.82 -3.10
C TRP A 362 9.62 -14.87 -3.41
N MET A 363 9.44 -16.13 -3.01
CA MET A 363 10.38 -17.22 -3.31
C MET A 363 10.35 -17.69 -4.76
N GLU A 364 9.21 -17.53 -5.43
CA GLU A 364 9.03 -17.83 -6.85
C GLU A 364 9.58 -16.70 -7.76
N SER A 365 9.73 -15.48 -7.24
CA SER A 365 10.36 -14.36 -7.96
C SER A 365 11.88 -14.29 -7.74
N PRO A 366 12.72 -14.37 -8.79
CA PRO A 366 14.18 -14.36 -8.67
C PRO A 366 14.76 -13.16 -7.90
N GLY A 367 14.22 -11.96 -8.14
CA GLY A 367 14.66 -10.73 -7.47
C GLY A 367 14.35 -10.75 -5.97
N HIS A 368 13.11 -11.08 -5.60
CA HIS A 368 12.67 -11.15 -4.21
C HIS A 368 13.34 -12.31 -3.44
N ARG A 369 13.48 -13.48 -4.08
CA ARG A 369 14.19 -14.64 -3.54
C ARG A 369 15.63 -14.30 -3.21
N ARG A 370 16.32 -13.52 -4.06
CA ARG A 370 17.70 -13.09 -3.81
C ARG A 370 17.82 -12.33 -2.48
N ASN A 371 16.89 -11.43 -2.18
CA ASN A 371 16.88 -10.72 -0.90
C ASN A 371 16.60 -11.65 0.27
N MET A 372 15.60 -12.54 0.15
CA MET A 372 15.26 -13.49 1.22
C MET A 372 16.42 -14.43 1.60
N LEU A 373 17.23 -14.81 0.60
CA LEU A 373 18.34 -15.76 0.76
C LEU A 373 19.71 -15.09 0.79
N GLU A 374 19.79 -13.76 0.83
CA GLU A 374 21.07 -13.05 0.91
C GLU A 374 21.74 -13.36 2.27
N PRO A 375 22.96 -13.94 2.29
CA PRO A 375 23.63 -14.32 3.53
C PRO A 375 24.06 -13.13 4.40
N LYS A 376 24.25 -11.94 3.80
CA LYS A 376 24.66 -10.75 4.55
C LYS A 376 23.59 -10.24 5.50
N PHE A 377 22.31 -10.44 5.19
CA PHE A 377 21.23 -9.94 6.05
C PHE A 377 21.13 -10.76 7.34
N THR A 378 21.00 -10.06 8.45
CA THR A 378 20.86 -10.62 9.80
C THR A 378 19.55 -10.18 10.46
N GLU A 379 18.89 -9.16 9.91
CA GLU A 379 17.71 -8.53 10.48
C GLU A 379 16.61 -8.33 9.43
N LEU A 380 15.36 -8.32 9.89
CA LEU A 380 14.17 -8.15 9.07
C LEU A 380 13.13 -7.27 9.79
N GLY A 381 12.52 -6.35 9.04
CA GLY A 381 11.34 -5.62 9.43
C GLY A 381 10.20 -5.86 8.44
N ILE A 382 8.98 -6.04 8.95
CA ILE A 382 7.82 -6.38 8.11
C ILE A 382 6.71 -5.34 8.31
N GLY A 383 6.24 -4.75 7.22
CA GLY A 383 5.13 -3.80 7.20
C GLY A 383 3.93 -4.42 6.49
N ILE A 384 2.74 -4.28 7.09
CA ILE A 384 1.50 -4.78 6.49
C ILE A 384 0.42 -3.73 6.68
N PHE A 385 -0.19 -3.29 5.59
CA PHE A 385 -1.32 -2.36 5.64
C PHE A 385 -2.28 -2.65 4.50
N ARG A 386 -3.50 -3.09 4.84
CA ARG A 386 -4.49 -3.60 3.89
C ARG A 386 -3.91 -4.74 3.05
N ASP A 387 -3.86 -4.57 1.74
CA ASP A 387 -3.31 -5.51 0.76
C ASP A 387 -1.81 -5.30 0.52
N MET A 388 -1.16 -4.32 1.14
CA MET A 388 0.25 -4.00 0.95
C MET A 388 1.15 -4.74 1.95
N TRP A 389 2.19 -5.37 1.43
CA TRP A 389 3.21 -6.11 2.18
C TRP A 389 4.60 -5.56 1.87
N VAL A 390 5.42 -5.35 2.90
CA VAL A 390 6.79 -4.84 2.77
C VAL A 390 7.72 -5.64 3.66
N GLN A 391 8.82 -6.15 3.13
CA GLN A 391 9.96 -6.65 3.88
C GLN A 391 11.15 -5.71 3.72
N ASN A 392 11.69 -5.20 4.82
CA ASN A 392 12.95 -4.48 4.84
C ASN A 392 14.01 -5.35 5.51
N PHE A 393 15.05 -5.71 4.76
CA PHE A 393 16.18 -6.49 5.23
C PHE A 393 17.32 -5.57 5.66
N GLY A 394 18.07 -6.00 6.66
CA GLY A 394 19.18 -5.24 7.21
C GLY A 394 20.32 -6.11 7.71
N MET A 395 21.49 -5.51 7.67
CA MET A 395 22.67 -5.85 8.47
C MET A 395 23.27 -4.52 8.90
N PHE A 396 23.56 -4.35 10.19
CA PHE A 396 24.24 -3.17 10.70
C PHE A 396 25.30 -3.57 11.73
N GLU A 397 26.55 -3.22 11.44
CA GLU A 397 27.69 -3.46 12.32
C GLU A 397 28.54 -2.20 12.45
N VAL A 398 28.97 -1.88 13.68
CA VAL A 398 29.88 -0.78 13.97
C VAL A 398 31.27 -1.36 14.23
N GLN A 399 32.25 -0.96 13.42
CA GLN A 399 33.66 -1.32 13.62
C GLN A 399 34.40 -0.20 14.36
N TYR A 400 35.20 -0.57 15.35
CA TYR A 400 35.97 0.32 16.23
C TYR A 400 37.43 0.46 15.79
#